data_AF-A0A2P2HVY1-F1
#
_entry.id   AF-A0A2P2HVY1-F1
#
_cell.length_a   1.000
_cell.length_b   1.000
_cell.length_c   1.000
_cell.angle_alpha   90.00
_cell.angle_beta   90.00
_cell.angle_gamma   90.00
#
_symmetry.space_group_name_H-M   'P 1'
#
loop_
_entity.id
_entity.type
_entity.pdbx_description
1 polymer ?
#
loop_
_entity_poly.entity_id
_entity_poly.type
_entity_poly.pdbx_seq_one_letter_code
_entity_poly.pdbx_strand_id
1 'polypeptide(L)'
;MVGRNKELEQEVLDWISAVMGSPIPAGSLEDILKDGVILCNLMNKIQPNSIKKIQTSGGNFKLMENVQRFQEAMKKYGVPHEEIFQTADLFERRNIPQVVISVFSLGRLTQKHPEYTGPSLGPKMSEGDKKEWDEDQQRALRDGQIGLQMGQNKGATQAGQGAFGNSRHM
;
A
#
# COMPACT_ATOMS: atom_id res chain seq x y z
N MET A 1 -25.07 6.69 3.67
CA MET A 1 -24.52 5.54 4.42
C MET A 1 -23.81 4.67 3.40
N VAL A 2 -22.51 4.40 3.59
CA VAL A 2 -21.81 3.42 2.75
C VAL A 2 -22.43 2.06 3.07
N GLY A 3 -23.11 1.45 2.09
CA GLY A 3 -23.73 0.15 2.27
C GLY A 3 -22.68 -0.93 2.53
N ARG A 4 -23.10 -2.04 3.16
CA ARG A 4 -22.23 -3.21 3.31
C ARG A 4 -21.93 -3.79 1.94
N ASN A 5 -20.66 -4.09 1.68
CA ASN A 5 -20.23 -4.82 0.48
C ASN A 5 -19.83 -6.24 0.88
N LYS A 6 -20.63 -7.21 0.46
CA LYS A 6 -20.43 -8.63 0.80
C LYS A 6 -19.20 -9.25 0.15
N GLU A 7 -18.78 -8.74 -1.00
CA GLU A 7 -17.58 -9.21 -1.69
C GLU A 7 -16.34 -8.82 -0.89
N LEU A 8 -16.28 -7.57 -0.41
CA LEU A 8 -15.18 -7.09 0.44
C LEU A 8 -15.14 -7.79 1.80
N GLU A 9 -16.31 -8.07 2.41
CA GLU A 9 -16.38 -8.85 3.64
C GLU A 9 -15.83 -10.27 3.43
N GLN A 10 -16.17 -10.91 2.31
CA GLN A 10 -15.67 -12.23 1.98
C GLN A 10 -14.17 -12.22 1.69
N GLU A 11 -13.67 -11.24 0.94
CA GLU A 11 -12.23 -11.08 0.65
C GLU A 11 -11.41 -10.94 1.95
N VAL A 12 -11.92 -10.18 2.93
CA VAL A 12 -11.32 -10.08 4.26
C VAL A 12 -11.28 -11.44 4.96
N LEU A 13 -12.38 -12.19 4.94
CA LEU A 13 -12.45 -13.51 5.57
C LEU A 13 -11.50 -14.51 4.92
N ASP A 14 -11.42 -14.52 3.59
CA ASP A 14 -10.53 -15.38 2.82
C ASP A 14 -9.07 -15.06 3.12
N TRP A 15 -8.72 -13.77 3.16
CA TRP A 15 -7.37 -13.34 3.54
C TRP A 15 -7.02 -13.74 4.96
N ILE A 16 -7.91 -13.51 5.93
CA ILE A 16 -7.68 -13.94 7.33
C ILE A 16 -7.43 -15.44 7.38
N SER A 17 -8.23 -16.26 6.68
CA SER A 17 -8.04 -17.71 6.65
C SER A 17 -6.69 -18.09 6.04
N ALA A 18 -6.29 -17.43 4.94
CA ALA A 18 -5.01 -17.67 4.28
C ALA A 18 -3.81 -17.29 5.16
N VAL A 19 -3.87 -16.19 5.91
CA VAL A 19 -2.82 -15.80 6.87
C VAL A 19 -2.73 -16.77 8.04
N MET A 20 -3.89 -17.24 8.53
CA MET A 20 -3.95 -18.17 9.65
C MET A 20 -3.46 -19.58 9.27
N GLY A 21 -3.57 -19.95 7.99
CA GLY A 21 -3.26 -21.29 7.48
C GLY A 21 -4.28 -22.35 7.93
N SER A 22 -5.44 -21.91 8.42
CA SER A 22 -6.53 -22.78 8.91
C SER A 22 -7.88 -22.22 8.48
N PRO A 23 -8.87 -23.09 8.24
CA PRO A 23 -10.23 -22.64 7.96
C PRO A 23 -10.78 -21.89 9.18
N ILE A 24 -11.44 -20.76 8.93
CA ILE A 24 -12.20 -20.02 9.93
C ILE A 24 -13.65 -20.55 9.99
N PRO A 25 -14.36 -20.36 11.11
CA PRO A 25 -15.76 -20.77 11.22
C PRO A 25 -16.64 -20.15 10.14
N ALA A 26 -17.64 -20.90 9.66
CA ALA A 26 -18.63 -20.37 8.73
C ALA A 26 -19.58 -19.40 9.46
N GLY A 27 -19.84 -18.24 8.87
CA GLY A 27 -20.70 -17.23 9.47
C GLY A 27 -20.55 -15.86 8.82
N SER A 28 -21.24 -14.87 9.39
CA SER A 28 -21.06 -13.48 9.02
C SER A 28 -19.74 -12.93 9.60
N LEU A 29 -19.11 -11.97 8.90
CA LEU A 29 -17.85 -11.36 9.36
C LEU A 29 -17.95 -10.85 10.80
N GLU A 30 -19.05 -10.20 11.14
CA GLU A 30 -19.29 -9.66 12.47
C GLU A 30 -19.47 -10.72 13.55
N ASP A 31 -19.91 -11.94 13.20
CA ASP A 31 -20.05 -13.04 14.15
C ASP A 31 -18.72 -13.74 14.38
N ILE A 32 -17.98 -13.96 13.29
CA ILE A 32 -16.67 -14.64 13.31
C ILE A 32 -15.64 -13.81 14.10
N LEU A 33 -15.64 -12.49 13.91
CA LEU A 33 -14.63 -11.62 14.51
C LEU A 33 -15.02 -11.06 15.89
N LYS A 34 -16.28 -11.25 16.32
CA LYS A 34 -16.88 -10.56 17.48
C LYS A 34 -16.08 -10.69 18.77
N ASP A 35 -15.54 -11.87 19.02
CA ASP A 35 -14.84 -12.21 20.27
C ASP A 35 -13.40 -11.67 20.32
N GLY A 36 -12.91 -11.14 19.19
CA GLY A 36 -11.56 -10.62 19.01
C GLY A 36 -10.45 -11.68 19.05
N VAL A 37 -10.76 -12.97 19.20
CA VAL A 37 -9.77 -14.05 19.30
C VAL A 37 -9.05 -14.23 17.97
N ILE A 38 -9.82 -14.33 16.88
CA ILE A 38 -9.27 -14.46 15.52
C ILE A 38 -8.43 -13.23 15.16
N LEU A 39 -8.90 -12.02 15.51
CA LEU A 39 -8.15 -10.78 15.28
C LEU A 39 -6.82 -10.76 16.03
N CYS A 40 -6.80 -11.18 17.30
CA CYS A 40 -5.55 -11.26 18.06
C CYS A 40 -4.56 -12.26 17.45
N ASN A 41 -5.06 -13.43 17.05
CA ASN A 41 -4.23 -14.47 16.44
C ASN A 41 -3.69 -14.04 15.07
N LEU A 42 -4.51 -13.38 14.25
CA LEU A 42 -4.11 -12.79 12.98
C LEU A 42 -2.93 -11.84 13.18
N MET A 43 -3.02 -10.93 14.16
CA MET A 43 -1.94 -9.99 14.44
C MET A 43 -0.66 -10.70 14.89
N ASN A 44 -0.77 -11.76 15.69
CA ASN A 44 0.38 -12.57 16.11
C ASN A 44 0.99 -13.38 14.95
N LYS A 45 0.23 -13.71 13.91
CA LYS A 45 0.74 -14.31 12.67
C LYS A 45 1.50 -13.29 11.82
N ILE A 46 0.99 -12.06 11.74
CA ILE A 46 1.62 -10.97 10.99
C ILE A 46 2.90 -10.50 11.68
N GLN A 47 2.82 -10.21 12.98
CA GLN A 47 3.95 -9.80 13.80
C GLN A 47 3.97 -10.64 15.08
N PRO A 48 4.91 -11.60 15.19
CA PRO A 48 5.02 -12.46 16.36
C PRO A 48 5.11 -11.68 17.67
N ASN A 49 4.48 -12.21 18.73
CA ASN A 49 4.47 -11.64 20.08
C ASN A 49 3.81 -10.25 20.23
N SER A 50 2.99 -9.81 19.26
CA SER A 50 2.26 -8.53 19.34
C SER A 50 1.24 -8.50 20.48
N ILE A 51 0.52 -9.61 20.69
CA ILE A 51 -0.56 -9.73 21.68
C ILE A 51 -0.32 -10.98 22.51
N LYS A 52 0.12 -10.78 23.77
CA LYS A 52 0.50 -11.87 24.67
C LYS A 52 -0.68 -12.57 25.33
N LYS A 53 -1.79 -11.86 25.55
CA LYS A 53 -2.94 -12.35 26.31
C LYS A 53 -4.19 -12.31 25.43
N ILE A 54 -4.79 -13.47 25.21
CA ILE A 54 -6.02 -13.63 24.42
C ILE A 54 -7.04 -14.35 25.29
N GLN A 55 -8.23 -13.75 25.44
CA GLN A 55 -9.32 -14.31 26.23
C GLN A 55 -10.20 -15.16 25.31
N THR A 56 -10.20 -16.47 25.48
CA THR A 56 -11.03 -17.38 24.65
C THR A 56 -12.42 -17.60 25.22
N SER A 57 -12.65 -17.21 26.47
CA SER A 57 -13.94 -17.37 27.15
C SER A 57 -14.13 -16.31 28.24
N GLY A 58 -15.37 -16.15 28.69
CA GLY A 58 -15.76 -15.25 29.76
C GLY A 58 -16.83 -14.24 29.32
N GLY A 59 -17.12 -13.27 30.19
CA GLY A 59 -18.10 -12.24 29.91
C GLY A 59 -17.67 -11.28 28.80
N ASN A 60 -18.65 -10.59 28.22
CA ASN A 60 -18.47 -9.65 27.09
C ASN A 60 -17.31 -8.67 27.29
N PHE A 61 -17.11 -8.15 28.51
CA PHE A 61 -16.00 -7.25 28.82
C PHE A 61 -14.62 -7.84 28.48
N LYS A 62 -14.39 -9.13 28.81
CA LYS A 62 -13.12 -9.81 28.51
C LYS A 62 -12.90 -9.98 27.00
N LEU A 63 -13.97 -10.22 26.24
CA LEU A 63 -13.89 -10.34 24.78
C LEU A 63 -13.66 -8.98 24.13
N MET A 64 -14.27 -7.92 24.65
CA MET A 64 -13.98 -6.54 24.25
C MET A 64 -12.51 -6.17 24.48
N GLU A 65 -11.87 -6.65 25.55
CA GLU A 65 -10.42 -6.45 25.76
C GLU A 65 -9.57 -7.04 24.62
N ASN A 66 -9.98 -8.16 24.00
CA ASN A 66 -9.25 -8.71 22.86
C ASN A 66 -9.29 -7.75 21.67
N VAL A 67 -10.46 -7.19 21.38
CA VAL A 67 -10.63 -6.19 20.30
C VAL A 67 -9.76 -4.96 20.57
N GLN A 68 -9.71 -4.50 21.82
CA GLN A 68 -8.84 -3.37 22.21
C GLN A 68 -7.35 -3.71 22.05
N ARG A 69 -6.91 -4.90 22.45
CA ARG A 69 -5.52 -5.36 22.26
C ARG A 69 -5.16 -5.44 20.77
N PHE A 70 -6.09 -5.88 19.93
CA PHE A 70 -5.91 -5.87 18.48
C PHE A 70 -5.74 -4.44 17.94
N GLN A 71 -6.61 -3.51 18.34
CA GLN A 71 -6.49 -2.09 17.95
C GLN A 71 -5.14 -1.49 18.37
N GLU A 72 -4.68 -1.76 19.60
CA GLU A 72 -3.37 -1.30 20.06
C GLU A 72 -2.22 -1.89 19.23
N ALA A 73 -2.30 -3.16 18.86
CA ALA A 73 -1.30 -3.80 18.04
C ALA A 73 -1.30 -3.25 16.61
N MET A 74 -2.46 -2.97 16.02
CA MET A 74 -2.57 -2.28 14.72
C MET A 74 -1.94 -0.89 14.75
N LYS A 75 -2.18 -0.11 15.81
CA LYS A 75 -1.54 1.21 16.00
C LYS A 75 -0.01 1.08 16.03
N LYS A 76 0.50 0.11 16.77
CA LYS A 76 1.95 -0.16 16.87
C LYS A 76 2.55 -0.64 15.56
N TYR A 77 1.78 -1.39 14.77
CA TYR A 77 2.19 -1.84 13.44
C TYR A 77 2.27 -0.69 12.43
N GLY A 78 1.54 0.41 12.68
CA GLY A 78 1.57 1.63 11.87
C GLY A 78 0.29 1.91 11.09
N VAL A 79 -0.81 1.23 11.41
CA VAL A 79 -2.11 1.54 10.79
C VAL A 79 -2.56 2.94 11.24
N PRO A 80 -2.97 3.84 10.31
CA PRO A 80 -3.44 5.18 10.65
C PRO A 80 -4.60 5.15 11.63
N HIS A 81 -4.61 6.09 12.59
CA HIS A 81 -5.60 6.08 13.67
C HIS A 81 -7.03 6.17 13.13
N GLU A 82 -7.25 6.95 12.07
CA GLU A 82 -8.53 7.19 11.43
C GLU A 82 -9.09 5.93 10.76
N GLU A 83 -8.22 5.01 10.37
CA GLU A 83 -8.58 3.76 9.71
C GLU A 83 -8.84 2.63 10.72
N ILE A 84 -8.64 2.85 12.04
CA ILE A 84 -8.86 1.84 13.09
C ILE A 84 -10.29 1.93 13.62
N PHE A 85 -11.05 0.85 13.46
CA PHE A 85 -12.41 0.70 13.98
C PHE A 85 -12.45 0.74 15.51
N GLN A 86 -13.59 1.15 16.06
CA GLN A 86 -13.86 1.14 17.49
C GLN A 86 -14.49 -0.17 17.95
N THR A 87 -14.39 -0.50 19.23
CA THR A 87 -14.94 -1.77 19.75
C THR A 87 -16.44 -1.90 19.50
N ALA A 88 -17.20 -0.80 19.60
CA ALA A 88 -18.64 -0.78 19.31
C ALA A 88 -18.96 -1.07 17.83
N ASP A 89 -18.07 -0.71 16.91
CA ASP A 89 -18.26 -0.93 15.47
C ASP A 89 -18.43 -2.41 15.16
N LEU A 90 -17.64 -3.26 15.81
CA LEU A 90 -17.68 -4.71 15.69
C LEU A 90 -18.65 -5.35 16.69
N PHE A 91 -18.49 -5.07 17.99
CA PHE A 91 -19.18 -5.81 19.05
C PHE A 91 -20.69 -5.55 19.07
N GLU A 92 -21.08 -4.30 18.83
CA GLU A 92 -22.47 -3.86 18.73
C GLU A 92 -22.93 -3.71 17.27
N ARG A 93 -22.06 -4.06 16.31
CA ARG A 93 -22.31 -3.98 14.86
C ARG A 93 -22.71 -2.57 14.40
N ARG A 94 -22.18 -1.54 15.05
CA ARG A 94 -22.50 -0.14 14.74
C ARG A 94 -21.97 0.29 13.38
N ASN A 95 -20.83 -0.24 12.95
CA ASN A 95 -20.18 0.15 11.70
C ASN A 95 -19.26 -0.97 11.15
N ILE A 96 -19.86 -2.04 10.66
CA ILE A 96 -19.10 -3.15 10.04
C ILE A 96 -18.23 -2.70 8.85
N PRO A 97 -18.66 -1.78 7.97
CA PRO A 97 -17.78 -1.25 6.92
C PRO A 97 -16.46 -0.68 7.44
N GLN A 98 -16.44 -0.03 8.61
CA GLN A 98 -15.20 0.44 9.22
C GLN A 98 -14.27 -0.70 9.63
N VAL A 99 -14.81 -1.81 10.14
CA VAL A 99 -14.02 -3.01 10.47
C VAL A 99 -13.34 -3.57 9.22
N VAL A 100 -14.07 -3.63 8.11
CA VAL A 100 -13.54 -4.07 6.81
C VAL A 100 -12.39 -3.15 6.37
N ILE A 101 -12.59 -1.83 6.39
CA ILE A 101 -11.56 -0.84 6.05
C ILE A 101 -10.31 -1.04 6.92
N SER A 102 -10.47 -1.19 8.23
CA SER A 102 -9.34 -1.43 9.15
C SER A 102 -8.51 -2.65 8.78
N VAL A 103 -9.15 -3.75 8.38
CA VAL A 103 -8.44 -4.97 7.99
C VAL A 103 -7.75 -4.81 6.64
N PHE A 104 -8.38 -4.13 5.66
CA PHE A 104 -7.72 -3.75 4.40
C PHE A 104 -6.49 -2.88 4.65
N SER A 105 -6.59 -1.92 5.55
CA SER A 105 -5.47 -1.05 5.93
C SER A 105 -4.31 -1.83 6.55
N LEU A 106 -4.61 -2.83 7.39
CA LEU A 106 -3.62 -3.75 7.92
C LEU A 106 -2.95 -4.56 6.81
N GLY A 107 -3.73 -5.23 5.95
CA GLY A 107 -3.20 -6.05 4.85
C GLY A 107 -2.49 -5.25 3.75
N ARG A 108 -2.80 -3.97 3.59
CA ARG A 108 -2.03 -3.02 2.77
C ARG A 108 -0.69 -2.71 3.42
N LEU A 109 -0.68 -2.53 4.74
CA LEU A 109 0.54 -2.19 5.47
C LEU A 109 1.51 -3.37 5.50
N THR A 110 1.03 -4.62 5.61
CA THR A 110 1.90 -5.80 5.58
C THR A 110 2.78 -5.87 4.32
N GLN A 111 2.31 -5.34 3.18
CA GLN A 111 3.11 -5.27 1.94
C GLN A 111 4.35 -4.36 2.05
N LYS A 112 4.41 -3.46 3.05
CA LYS A 112 5.57 -2.59 3.31
C LYS A 112 6.58 -3.20 4.28
N HIS A 113 6.23 -4.30 4.92
CA HIS A 113 7.04 -4.96 5.95
C HIS A 113 7.75 -6.17 5.34
N PRO A 114 9.07 -6.10 5.06
CA PRO A 114 9.80 -7.18 4.40
C PRO A 114 9.85 -8.48 5.21
N GLU A 115 9.64 -8.41 6.53
CA GLU A 115 9.54 -9.57 7.42
C GLU A 115 8.25 -10.37 7.21
N TYR A 116 7.21 -9.78 6.60
CA TYR A 116 5.95 -10.44 6.32
C TYR A 116 5.99 -11.13 4.95
N THR A 117 5.80 -12.45 4.94
CA THR A 117 5.83 -13.30 3.73
C THR A 117 4.48 -13.96 3.42
N GLY A 118 3.41 -13.50 4.08
CA GLY A 118 2.06 -14.03 3.91
C GLY A 118 1.32 -13.50 2.68
N PRO A 119 0.06 -13.93 2.50
CA PRO A 119 -0.78 -13.45 1.40
C PRO A 119 -1.06 -11.94 1.51
N SER A 120 -1.23 -11.27 0.37
CA SER A 120 -1.63 -9.86 0.32
C SER A 120 -3.15 -9.71 0.28
N LEU A 121 -3.65 -8.60 0.84
CA LEU A 121 -5.07 -8.19 0.74
C LEU A 121 -5.17 -6.90 -0.08
N GLY A 122 -6.08 -6.86 -1.05
CA GLY A 122 -6.25 -5.74 -1.97
C GLY A 122 -5.20 -5.70 -3.11
N PRO A 123 -5.25 -4.65 -3.96
CA PRO A 123 -4.36 -4.54 -5.12
C PRO A 123 -2.90 -4.48 -4.66
N LYS A 124 -2.04 -5.29 -5.31
CA LYS A 124 -0.60 -5.29 -5.07
C LYS A 124 -0.06 -3.88 -5.32
N MET A 125 0.61 -3.29 -4.32
CA MET A 125 1.29 -2.01 -4.57
C MET A 125 2.29 -2.20 -5.70
N SER A 126 2.19 -1.40 -6.76
CA SER A 126 3.20 -1.39 -7.81
C SER A 126 4.53 -1.01 -7.17
N GLU A 127 5.46 -1.96 -7.11
CA GLU A 127 6.87 -1.65 -6.93
C GLU A 127 7.22 -0.75 -8.10
N GLY A 128 7.51 0.52 -7.82
CA GLY A 128 8.06 1.40 -8.84
C GLY A 128 9.37 0.77 -9.27
N ASP A 129 9.38 0.13 -10.44
CA ASP A 129 10.59 -0.25 -11.14
C ASP A 129 11.45 1.02 -11.22
N LYS A 130 12.41 1.11 -10.30
CA LYS A 130 13.58 1.96 -10.53
C LYS A 130 14.31 1.26 -11.66
N LYS A 131 13.87 1.52 -12.88
CA LYS A 131 14.65 1.25 -14.07
C LYS A 131 15.92 2.07 -13.87
N GLU A 132 16.99 1.45 -13.39
CA GLU A 132 18.33 2.01 -13.52
C GLU A 132 18.56 2.08 -15.03
N TRP A 133 18.52 3.30 -15.56
CA TRP A 133 18.89 3.53 -16.93
C TRP A 133 20.40 3.36 -16.96
N ASP A 134 20.87 2.29 -17.58
CA ASP A 134 22.28 2.10 -17.89
C ASP A 134 22.81 3.37 -18.58
N GLU A 135 24.01 3.83 -18.22
CA GLU A 135 24.54 5.13 -18.67
C GLU A 135 24.55 5.20 -20.21
N ASP A 136 24.81 4.09 -20.90
CA ASP A 136 24.75 4.01 -22.36
C ASP A 136 23.32 4.18 -22.91
N GLN A 137 22.29 3.70 -22.21
CA GLN A 137 20.90 3.92 -22.58
C GLN A 137 20.49 5.38 -22.33
N GLN A 138 20.99 6.00 -21.26
CA GLN A 138 20.74 7.42 -20.96
C GLN A 138 21.47 8.35 -21.95
N ARG A 139 22.66 7.95 -22.42
CA ARG A 139 23.42 8.61 -23.48
C ARG A 139 22.74 8.45 -24.84
N ALA A 140 22.27 7.26 -25.17
CA ALA A 140 21.50 7.00 -26.40
C ALA A 140 20.17 7.76 -26.46
N LEU A 141 19.49 7.99 -25.32
CA LEU A 141 18.31 8.85 -25.28
C LEU A 141 18.65 10.34 -25.41
N ARG A 142 19.74 10.80 -24.76
CA ARG A 142 20.21 12.18 -24.89
C ARG A 142 20.62 12.50 -26.33
N ASP A 143 21.33 11.58 -26.98
CA ASP A 143 21.87 11.75 -28.33
C ASP A 143 20.83 11.38 -29.41
N GLY A 144 19.83 10.57 -29.07
CA GLY A 144 18.70 10.20 -29.94
C GLY A 144 17.58 11.25 -30.03
N GLN A 145 17.59 12.26 -29.16
CA GLN A 145 16.59 13.34 -29.13
C GLN A 145 17.18 14.70 -29.57
N ILE A 146 18.01 14.69 -30.61
CA ILE A 146 18.37 15.90 -31.36
C ILE A 146 18.17 15.58 -32.85
N GLY A 147 16.92 15.75 -33.33
CA GLY A 147 16.60 15.45 -34.72
C GLY A 147 15.39 16.17 -35.34
N LEU A 148 14.66 17.01 -34.59
CA LEU A 148 13.50 17.75 -35.11
C LEU A 148 13.68 19.26 -35.19
N GLN A 149 14.94 19.72 -35.15
CA GLN A 149 15.27 21.09 -35.54
C GLN A 149 16.69 21.20 -36.13
N MET A 150 17.01 20.33 -37.10
CA MET A 150 18.15 20.57 -38.00
C MET A 150 17.66 21.49 -39.12
N GLY A 151 17.73 22.80 -38.87
CA GLY A 151 17.49 23.82 -39.89
C GLY A 151 18.39 23.58 -41.10
N GLN A 152 17.78 23.49 -42.28
CA GLN A 152 18.51 23.56 -43.54
C GLN A 152 19.23 24.91 -43.64
N ASN A 153 20.55 24.89 -43.58
CA ASN A 153 21.42 26.02 -43.93
C ASN A 153 21.97 25.90 -45.36
N LYS A 154 21.22 25.32 -46.29
CA LYS A 154 21.56 25.36 -47.73
C LYS A 154 21.05 26.67 -48.33
N GLY A 155 21.82 27.75 -48.16
CA GLY A 155 21.53 29.02 -48.83
C GLY A 155 22.35 30.25 -48.44
N ALA A 156 23.19 30.21 -47.41
CA ALA A 156 24.01 31.36 -47.01
C ALA A 156 25.51 31.08 -47.22
N THR A 157 25.99 31.16 -48.46
CA THR A 157 27.41 31.32 -48.74
C THR A 157 27.80 32.78 -48.49
N GLN A 158 28.14 33.12 -47.24
CA GLN A 158 28.89 34.34 -46.94
C GLN A 158 30.38 34.06 -47.22
N ALA A 159 30.73 33.96 -48.50
CA ALA A 159 32.10 34.07 -48.97
C ALA A 159 32.34 35.54 -49.32
N GLY A 160 32.97 36.27 -48.40
CA GLY A 160 33.27 37.70 -48.59
C GLY A 160 33.74 38.44 -47.35
N GLN A 161 34.38 37.76 -46.38
CA GLN A 161 35.24 38.46 -45.43
C GLN A 161 36.60 38.70 -46.11
N GLY A 162 36.65 39.80 -46.86
CA GLY A 162 37.89 40.37 -47.38
C GLY A 162 38.67 41.05 -46.26
N ALA A 163 39.99 40.87 -46.34
CA ALA A 163 40.99 41.13 -45.33
C ALA A 163 41.15 42.60 -44.89
N PHE A 164 41.71 42.73 -43.70
CA PHE A 164 42.21 43.96 -43.10
C PHE A 164 43.20 44.72 -44.00
N GLY A 165 42.92 46.00 -44.23
CA GLY A 165 43.89 47.10 -44.39
C GLY A 165 44.53 47.30 -45.77
N ASN A 166 44.13 48.36 -46.50
CA ASN A 166 45.04 49.50 -46.80
C ASN A 166 44.34 50.72 -47.46
N SER A 167 44.87 51.89 -47.11
CA SER A 167 44.89 53.22 -47.78
C SER A 167 43.64 54.11 -47.95
N ARG A 168 43.85 55.35 -47.51
CA ARG A 168 43.12 56.61 -47.73
C ARG A 168 43.47 57.21 -49.12
N HIS A 169 42.74 58.27 -49.50
CA HIS A 169 42.76 59.09 -50.74
C HIS A 169 41.84 58.59 -51.86
N MET A 170 41.07 59.44 -52.56
CA MET A 170 41.18 60.88 -52.85
C MET A 170 39.92 61.65 -52.46
#